data_AF-A0A2I0V7A0-F1
#
_entry.id   AF-A0A2I0V7A0-F1
#
_cell.length_a   1.000
_cell.length_b   1.000
_cell.length_c   1.000
_cell.angle_alpha   90.00
_cell.angle_beta   90.00
_cell.angle_gamma   90.00
#
_symmetry.space_group_name_H-M   'P 1'
#
loop_
_entity.id
_entity.type
_entity.pdbx_description
1 polymer ?
#
loop_
_entity_poly.entity_id
_entity_poly.type
_entity_poly.pdbx_seq_one_letter_code
_entity_poly.pdbx_strand_id
1 'polypeptide(L)'
;MAQQLFRPNILQAFECFNSFQGKLKPFYNLSICSAIYHLWRERNDRKFGNVFASSTTLSHKIKSAVLSKLLKWKNGYALLDLL
;
A
#
# COMPACT_ATOMS: atom_id res chain seq x y z
N MET A 1 8.89 -18.65 24.28
CA MET A 1 9.60 -18.38 23.01
C MET A 1 8.85 -17.24 22.32
N ALA A 2 9.36 -16.01 22.43
CA ALA A 2 8.71 -14.86 21.81
C ALA A 2 8.86 -14.97 20.28
N GLN A 3 7.74 -15.06 19.55
CA GLN A 3 7.77 -14.88 18.10
C GLN A 3 8.12 -13.41 17.82
N GLN A 4 9.41 -13.15 17.67
CA GLN A 4 9.90 -11.83 17.27
C GLN A 4 9.55 -11.65 15.79
N LEU A 5 8.32 -11.22 15.52
CA LEU A 5 7.89 -10.79 14.20
C LEU A 5 8.71 -9.53 13.85
N PHE A 6 9.82 -9.72 13.15
CA PHE A 6 10.53 -8.61 12.52
C PHE A 6 9.51 -7.79 11.72
N ARG A 7 9.49 -6.45 11.88
CA ARG A 7 8.71 -5.59 10.98
C ARG A 7 9.24 -5.85 9.57
N PRO A 8 8.44 -6.46 8.67
CA PRO A 8 8.92 -6.75 7.34
C PRO A 8 9.30 -5.43 6.69
N ASN A 9 10.49 -5.39 6.09
CA ASN A 9 10.84 -4.25 5.26
C ASN A 9 9.91 -4.24 4.03
N ILE A 10 9.89 -3.10 3.33
CA ILE A 10 8.99 -2.91 2.18
C ILE A 10 9.19 -3.98 1.09
N LEU A 11 10.42 -4.42 0.86
CA LEU A 11 10.75 -5.45 -0.12
C LEU A 11 10.20 -6.82 0.31
N GLN A 12 10.38 -7.19 1.58
CA GLN A 12 9.83 -8.43 2.14
C GLN A 12 8.30 -8.44 2.09
N ALA A 13 7.65 -7.31 2.37
CA ALA A 13 6.21 -7.18 2.21
C ALA A 13 5.80 -7.37 0.75
N PHE A 14 6.51 -6.76 -0.20
CA PHE A 14 6.26 -6.91 -1.63
C PHE A 14 6.42 -8.36 -2.11
N GLU A 15 7.50 -9.04 -1.73
CA GLU A 15 7.77 -10.44 -2.08
C GLU A 15 6.73 -11.40 -1.51
N CYS A 16 6.25 -11.14 -0.29
CA CYS A 16 5.18 -11.89 0.33
C CYS A 16 3.88 -11.80 -0.49
N PHE A 17 3.50 -10.58 -0.91
CA PHE A 17 2.31 -10.39 -1.76
C PHE A 17 2.53 -10.90 -3.18
N ASN A 18 3.74 -10.84 -3.73
CA ASN A 18 4.02 -11.36 -5.07
C ASN A 18 3.88 -12.90 -5.13
N SER A 19 4.20 -13.57 -4.01
CA SER A 19 4.02 -15.00 -3.82
C SER A 19 2.54 -15.41 -3.69
N PHE A 20 1.63 -14.47 -3.43
CA PHE A 20 0.20 -14.72 -3.38
C PHE A 20 -0.33 -15.14 -4.76
N GLN A 21 -0.99 -16.29 -4.81
CA GLN A 21 -1.69 -16.79 -5.99
C GLN A 21 -3.19 -16.78 -5.69
N GLY A 22 -3.95 -15.96 -6.41
CA GLY A 22 -5.39 -15.86 -6.21
C GLY A 22 -6.02 -14.75 -7.04
N LYS A 23 -7.36 -14.76 -7.12
CA LYS A 23 -8.15 -13.75 -7.86
C LYS A 23 -7.90 -12.31 -7.34
N LEU A 24 -7.45 -12.17 -6.09
CA LEU A 24 -7.11 -10.90 -5.45
C LEU A 24 -5.67 -10.43 -5.71
N LYS A 25 -4.82 -11.22 -6.37
CA LYS A 25 -3.42 -10.87 -6.64
C LYS A 25 -3.27 -9.47 -7.25
N PRO A 26 -4.05 -9.07 -8.28
CA PRO A 26 -3.84 -7.76 -8.89
C PRO A 26 -4.31 -6.61 -7.97
N PHE A 27 -5.25 -6.86 -7.06
CA PHE A 27 -5.63 -5.91 -6.01
C PHE A 27 -4.52 -5.73 -4.98
N TYR A 28 -3.97 -6.82 -4.44
CA TYR A 28 -2.86 -6.72 -3.49
C TYR A 28 -1.62 -6.08 -4.12
N ASN A 29 -1.32 -6.39 -5.38
CA ASN A 29 -0.25 -5.73 -6.14
C ASN A 29 -0.48 -4.22 -6.29
N LEU A 30 -1.71 -3.80 -6.59
CA LEU A 30 -2.06 -2.38 -6.63
C LEU A 30 -1.87 -1.71 -5.27
N SER A 31 -2.34 -2.34 -4.20
CA SER A 31 -2.25 -1.83 -2.83
C SER A 31 -0.81 -1.67 -2.36
N ILE A 32 0.03 -2.71 -2.55
CA ILE A 32 1.44 -2.65 -2.14
C ILE A 32 2.22 -1.64 -2.98
N CYS A 33 2.06 -1.62 -4.30
CA CYS A 33 2.74 -0.64 -5.16
C CYS A 33 2.34 0.80 -4.80
N SER A 34 1.07 1.04 -4.49
CA SER A 34 0.58 2.34 -4.04
C SER A 34 1.21 2.73 -2.69
N ALA A 35 1.28 1.79 -1.74
CA ALA A 35 1.92 2.02 -0.45
C ALA A 35 3.42 2.36 -0.61
N ILE A 36 4.16 1.59 -1.42
CA ILE A 36 5.58 1.82 -1.72
C ILE A 36 5.79 3.22 -2.27
N TYR A 37 5.00 3.59 -3.27
CA TYR A 37 5.10 4.89 -3.92
C TYR A 37 4.88 6.05 -2.93
N HIS A 38 3.80 5.99 -2.15
CA HIS A 38 3.48 7.05 -1.21
C HIS A 38 4.45 7.13 -0.03
N LEU A 39 4.98 5.99 0.44
CA LEU A 39 6.05 5.95 1.45
C LEU A 39 7.35 6.57 0.93
N TRP A 40 7.74 6.22 -0.30
CA TRP A 40 8.91 6.82 -0.95
C TRP A 40 8.73 8.34 -1.13
N ARG A 41 7.56 8.76 -1.63
CA ARG A 41 7.23 10.18 -1.82
C ARG A 41 7.28 10.94 -0.49
N GLU A 42 6.65 10.43 0.57
CA GLU A 42 6.66 11.10 1.88
C GLU A 42 8.07 11.21 2.47
N ARG A 43 8.90 10.17 2.31
CA ARG A 43 10.31 10.24 2.72
C ARG A 43 11.09 11.31 1.96
N ASN A 44 10.84 11.47 0.67
CA ASN A 44 11.47 12.51 -0.15
C ASN A 44 10.96 13.91 0.19
N ASP A 45 9.64 14.06 0.35
CA ASP A 45 9.01 15.31 0.76
C ASP A 45 9.55 15.78 2.12
N ARG A 46 9.76 14.86 3.07
CA ARG A 46 10.41 15.18 4.35
C ARG A 46 11.86 15.58 4.18
N LYS A 47 12.63 14.88 3.35
CA LYS A 47 14.07 15.12 3.18
C LYS A 47 14.39 16.39 2.40
N PHE A 48 13.61 16.70 1.36
CA PHE A 48 13.93 17.75 0.40
C PHE A 48 12.90 18.88 0.37
N GLY A 49 11.65 18.63 0.77
CA GLY A 49 10.57 19.61 0.77
C GLY A 49 10.22 20.17 2.16
N ASN A 50 10.77 19.59 3.24
CA ASN A 50 10.38 19.90 4.62
C ASN A 50 8.86 19.76 4.87
N VAL A 51 8.20 18.87 4.11
CA VAL A 51 6.76 18.57 4.24
C VAL A 51 6.60 17.23 4.94
N PHE A 52 5.73 17.18 5.94
CA PHE A 52 5.51 16.00 6.78
C PHE A 52 4.06 15.56 6.68
N ALA A 53 3.86 14.25 6.59
CA ALA A 53 2.55 13.65 6.75
C ALA A 53 2.59 12.66 7.91
N SER A 54 1.55 12.67 8.76
CA SER A 54 1.37 11.64 9.77
C SER A 54 1.10 10.29 9.10
N SER A 55 1.29 9.19 9.84
CA SER A 55 0.94 7.84 9.38
C SER A 55 -0.53 7.74 8.95
N THR A 56 -1.44 8.41 9.67
CA THR A 56 -2.87 8.49 9.33
C THR A 56 -3.11 9.23 8.01
N THR A 57 -2.48 10.39 7.83
CA THR A 57 -2.62 11.15 6.58
C THR A 57 -2.05 10.36 5.41
N LEU A 58 -0.92 9.69 5.62
CA LEU A 58 -0.29 8.86 4.59
C LEU A 58 -1.15 7.65 4.22
N SER A 59 -1.75 6.96 5.21
CA SER A 59 -2.65 5.84 4.96
C SER A 59 -3.90 6.28 4.20
N HIS A 60 -4.48 7.44 4.53
CA HIS A 60 -5.58 8.03 3.78
C HIS A 60 -5.21 8.33 2.32
N LYS A 61 -4.02 8.88 2.06
CA LYS A 61 -3.52 9.12 0.70
C LYS A 61 -3.42 7.81 -0.09
N ILE A 62 -2.86 6.76 0.52
CA ILE A 62 -2.74 5.43 -0.11
C ILE A 62 -4.13 4.85 -0.41
N LYS A 63 -5.03 4.83 0.58
CA LYS A 63 -6.41 4.35 0.41
C LYS A 63 -7.14 5.09 -0.71
N SER A 64 -7.04 6.42 -0.72
CA SER A 64 -7.69 7.26 -1.74
C SER A 64 -7.15 6.96 -3.15
N ALA A 65 -5.84 6.72 -3.29
CA ALA A 65 -5.22 6.36 -4.56
C ALA A 65 -5.69 4.98 -5.05
N VAL A 66 -5.71 3.98 -4.17
CA VAL A 66 -6.18 2.63 -4.49
C VAL A 66 -7.68 2.66 -4.84
N LEU A 67 -8.50 3.36 -4.06
CA LEU A 67 -9.93 3.54 -4.31
C LEU A 67 -10.18 4.17 -5.68
N SER A 68 -9.48 5.26 -5.99
CA SER A 68 -9.62 5.94 -7.29
C SER A 68 -9.31 5.03 -8.47
N LYS A 69 -8.38 4.08 -8.30
CA LYS A 69 -8.06 3.07 -9.32
C LYS A 69 -9.11 1.95 -9.36
N LEU A 70 -9.61 1.52 -8.21
CA LEU A 70 -10.66 0.49 -8.11
C LEU A 70 -11.97 0.93 -8.72
N LEU A 71 -12.41 2.16 -8.50
CA LEU A 71 -13.67 2.69 -9.06
C LEU A 71 -13.69 2.66 -10.60
N LYS A 72 -12.52 2.66 -11.24
CA LYS A 72 -12.37 2.56 -12.71
C LYS A 72 -12.23 1.11 -13.20
N TRP A 73 -12.17 0.14 -12.30
CA TRP A 73 -11.96 -1.26 -12.64
C TRP A 73 -13.31 -1.98 -12.77
N LYS A 74 -13.47 -2.77 -13.83
CA LYS A 74 -14.72 -3.45 -14.22
C LYS A 74 -15.48 -4.16 -13.09
N ASN A 75 -14.76 -4.72 -12.10
CA ASN A 75 -15.34 -5.38 -10.91
C ASN A 75 -14.79 -4.80 -9.58
N GLY A 76 -14.30 -3.56 -9.57
CA GLY A 76 -13.65 -2.97 -8.40
C GLY A 76 -14.57 -2.79 -7.19
N TYR A 77 -15.88 -2.67 -7.41
CA TYR A 77 -16.87 -2.54 -6.33
C TYR A 77 -16.88 -3.73 -5.36
N ALA A 78 -16.67 -4.95 -5.87
CA ALA A 78 -16.61 -6.17 -5.04
C ALA A 78 -15.38 -6.24 -4.12
N LEU A 79 -14.45 -5.28 -4.26
CA LEU A 79 -13.21 -5.20 -3.50
C LEU A 79 -13.18 -4.01 -2.53
N LEU A 80 -14.26 -3.21 -2.47
CA LEU A 80 -14.33 -2.03 -1.60
C LEU A 80 -14.27 -2.39 -0.12
N ASP A 81 -14.85 -3.53 0.27
CA ASP A 81 -14.85 -4.00 1.66
C ASP A 81 -13.45 -4.37 2.18
N LEU A 82 -12.47 -4.48 1.29
CA LEU A 82 -11.07 -4.81 1.63
C LEU A 82 -10.19 -3.57 1.88
N LEU A 83 -10.75 -2.35 1.81
CA LEU A 83 -10.01 -1.08 1.86
C LEU A 83 -10.16 -0.34 3.19
#